data_AF-A0A7C4RY27-F1
#
_entry.id   AF-A0A7C4RY27-F1
#
_cell.length_a   1.000
_cell.length_b   1.000
_cell.length_c   1.000
_cell.angle_alpha   90.00
_cell.angle_beta   90.00
_cell.angle_gamma   90.00
#
_symmetry.space_group_name_H-M   'P 1'
#
loop_
_entity.id
_entity.type
_entity.pdbx_description
1 polymer ?
#
loop_
_entity_poly.entity_id
_entity_poly.type
_entity_poly.pdbx_seq_one_letter_code
_entity_poly.pdbx_strand_id
1 'polypeptide(L)'
;MYVFTKEVDTEKTFIPEAEIWELLEKTKNPDRKRVLEILDKSLNKNRLEPEEVATLLNVEDPELLEEIFHAARTLKERIYGNRIVLFAPLYIGNDCVNDCVYCGFRTSNKEVYRKTLTFEELRNEVRALVSKGHKRLIVVYGEHPR
;
A
#
# COMPACT_ATOMS: atom_id res chain seq x y z
N MET A 1 0.90 20.38 -22.61
CA MET A 1 1.21 18.95 -22.77
C MET A 1 2.43 18.68 -21.90
N TYR A 2 2.22 18.32 -20.64
CA TYR A 2 3.32 18.11 -19.70
C TYR A 2 3.81 16.67 -19.88
N VAL A 3 4.99 16.54 -20.47
CA VAL A 3 5.73 15.28 -20.57
C VAL A 3 6.25 14.98 -19.18
N PHE A 4 5.60 14.05 -18.47
CA PHE A 4 6.22 13.40 -17.33
C PHE A 4 7.24 12.40 -17.86
N THR A 5 8.38 12.33 -17.16
CA THR A 5 9.60 11.55 -17.43
C THR A 5 10.57 12.15 -18.45
N LYS A 6 11.56 12.89 -17.93
CA LYS A 6 12.94 12.67 -18.39
C LYS A 6 13.21 11.18 -18.17
N GLU A 7 13.20 10.38 -19.22
CA GLU A 7 13.83 9.07 -19.20
C GLU A 7 15.31 9.33 -18.86
N VAL A 8 15.66 9.11 -17.60
CA VAL A 8 17.06 8.93 -17.22
C VAL A 8 17.35 7.49 -17.59
N ASP A 9 17.69 7.26 -18.86
CA ASP A 9 18.04 5.96 -19.49
C ASP A 9 19.32 5.32 -18.88
N THR A 10 19.79 5.82 -17.73
CA THR A 10 21.01 5.37 -17.06
C THR A 10 20.76 4.67 -15.73
N GLU A 11 19.54 4.68 -15.18
CA GLU A 11 19.23 3.92 -13.97
C GLU A 11 18.62 2.57 -14.34
N LYS A 12 19.43 1.50 -14.23
CA LYS A 12 18.90 0.13 -14.24
C LYS A 12 17.91 -0.03 -13.08
N THR A 13 16.62 -0.09 -13.40
CA THR A 13 15.58 -0.44 -12.44
C THR A 13 15.78 -1.88 -11.95
N PHE A 14 15.60 -2.12 -10.65
CA PHE A 14 15.58 -3.47 -10.07
C PHE A 14 14.20 -4.13 -10.19
N ILE A 15 13.21 -3.41 -10.75
CA ILE A 15 11.85 -3.91 -10.98
C ILE A 15 11.81 -4.56 -12.37
N PRO A 16 11.72 -5.89 -12.49
CA PRO A 16 11.72 -6.57 -13.77
C PRO A 16 10.33 -6.53 -14.40
N GLU A 17 9.93 -5.40 -14.97
CA GLU A 17 8.58 -5.17 -15.48
C GLU A 17 8.11 -6.24 -16.49
N ALA A 18 8.96 -6.60 -17.45
CA ALA A 18 8.65 -7.63 -18.44
C ALA A 18 8.37 -9.00 -17.80
N GLU A 19 9.15 -9.37 -16.78
CA GLU A 19 8.95 -10.61 -16.02
C GLU A 19 7.64 -10.57 -15.24
N ILE A 20 7.31 -9.43 -14.60
CA ILE A 20 6.04 -9.27 -13.87
C ILE A 20 4.86 -9.49 -14.82
N TRP A 21 4.86 -8.87 -16.00
CA TRP A 21 3.79 -9.05 -16.98
C TRP A 21 3.72 -10.49 -17.51
N GLU A 22 4.88 -11.11 -17.78
CA GLU A 22 4.94 -12.52 -18.19
C GLU A 22 4.32 -13.43 -17.13
N LEU A 23 4.67 -13.23 -15.85
CA LEU A 23 4.13 -14.02 -14.75
C LEU A 23 2.62 -13.84 -14.59
N LEU A 24 2.11 -12.62 -14.69
CA LEU A 24 0.67 -12.34 -14.63
C LEU A 24 -0.08 -12.99 -15.79
N GLU A 25 0.47 -12.98 -17.00
CA GLU A 25 -0.16 -13.61 -18.16
C GLU A 25 -0.13 -15.14 -18.06
N LYS A 26 1.04 -15.70 -17.72
CA LYS A 26 1.27 -17.14 -17.66
C LYS A 26 0.42 -17.84 -16.58
N THR A 27 0.09 -17.13 -15.50
CA THR A 27 -0.62 -17.70 -14.34
C THR A 27 -2.13 -17.47 -14.36
N LYS A 28 -2.69 -16.94 -15.46
CA LYS A 28 -4.14 -16.81 -15.63
C LYS A 28 -4.87 -18.14 -15.54
N ASN A 29 -6.11 -18.10 -15.05
CA ASN A 29 -6.97 -19.28 -14.87
C ASN A 29 -6.24 -20.41 -14.12
N PRO A 30 -5.73 -20.13 -12.91
CA PRO A 30 -4.85 -21.05 -12.21
C PRO A 30 -5.59 -22.35 -11.85
N ASP A 31 -4.88 -23.47 -11.97
CA ASP A 31 -5.40 -24.77 -11.56
C ASP A 31 -5.62 -24.83 -10.04
N ARG A 32 -6.75 -25.42 -9.63
CA ARG A 32 -7.14 -25.53 -8.21
C ARG A 32 -6.06 -26.20 -7.37
N LYS A 33 -5.43 -27.26 -7.86
CA LYS A 33 -4.40 -27.99 -7.10
C LYS A 33 -3.20 -27.08 -6.86
N ARG A 34 -2.76 -26.32 -7.86
CA ARG A 34 -1.66 -25.37 -7.73
C ARG A 34 -1.96 -24.30 -6.69
N VAL A 35 -3.18 -23.74 -6.69
CA VAL A 35 -3.62 -22.76 -5.68
C VAL A 35 -3.52 -23.36 -4.27
N LEU A 36 -4.04 -24.57 -4.06
CA LEU A 36 -4.01 -25.25 -2.76
C LEU A 36 -2.58 -25.55 -2.28
N GLU A 37 -1.67 -25.94 -3.18
CA GLU A 37 -0.24 -26.13 -2.85
C GLU A 37 0.42 -24.83 -2.38
N ILE A 38 0.11 -23.71 -3.03
CA ILE A 38 0.62 -22.38 -2.64
C ILE A 38 0.06 -21.98 -1.26
N LEU A 39 -1.23 -22.24 -1.01
CA LEU A 39 -1.85 -21.98 0.29
C LEU A 39 -1.20 -22.80 1.41
N ASP A 40 -0.93 -24.08 1.20
CA ASP A 40 -0.22 -24.92 2.17
C ASP A 40 1.20 -24.38 2.45
N LYS A 41 1.95 -24.02 1.40
CA LYS A 41 3.26 -23.38 1.55
C LYS A 41 3.19 -22.11 2.42
N SER A 42 2.23 -21.23 2.13
CA SER A 42 1.99 -19.98 2.88
C SER A 42 1.60 -20.23 4.34
N LEU A 43 0.71 -21.20 4.60
CA LEU A 43 0.28 -21.59 5.95
C LEU A 43 1.42 -22.14 6.80
N ASN A 44 2.43 -22.75 6.16
CA ASN A 44 3.68 -23.20 6.77
C ASN A 44 4.71 -22.07 6.94
N LYS A 45 4.32 -20.80 6.72
CA LYS A 45 5.15 -19.58 6.86
C LYS A 45 6.36 -19.55 5.91
N ASN A 46 6.30 -20.30 4.81
CA ASN A 46 7.31 -20.22 3.77
C ASN A 46 6.99 -19.05 2.84
N ARG A 47 8.03 -18.30 2.46
CA ARG A 47 7.89 -17.17 1.53
C ARG A 47 7.33 -17.67 0.19
N LEU A 48 6.35 -16.94 -0.33
CA LEU A 48 5.87 -17.13 -1.70
C LEU A 48 6.78 -16.40 -2.68
N GLU A 49 7.06 -17.04 -3.80
CA GLU A 49 7.79 -16.45 -4.92
C GLU A 49 6.84 -15.65 -5.84
N PRO A 50 7.34 -14.72 -6.67
CA PRO A 50 6.49 -13.85 -7.49
C PRO A 50 5.47 -14.59 -8.37
N GLU A 51 5.84 -15.73 -8.96
CA GLU A 51 4.93 -16.58 -9.75
C GLU A 51 3.75 -17.12 -8.92
N GLU A 52 4.02 -17.53 -7.68
CA GLU A 52 3.00 -18.06 -6.77
C GLU A 52 2.03 -16.94 -6.35
N VAL A 53 2.55 -15.73 -6.12
CA VAL A 53 1.72 -14.55 -5.83
C VAL A 53 0.87 -14.17 -7.04
N ALA A 54 1.45 -14.16 -8.25
CA ALA A 54 0.71 -13.91 -9.49
C ALA A 54 -0.41 -14.95 -9.71
N THR A 55 -0.14 -16.22 -9.40
CA THR A 55 -1.14 -17.29 -9.42
C THR A 55 -2.31 -16.98 -8.49
N LEU A 56 -2.05 -16.58 -7.24
CA LEU A 56 -3.13 -16.23 -6.29
C LEU A 56 -3.91 -14.97 -6.72
N LEU A 57 -3.24 -13.98 -7.32
CA LEU A 57 -3.87 -12.75 -7.83
C LEU A 57 -4.82 -13.01 -9.00
N ASN A 58 -4.59 -14.07 -9.78
CA ASN A 58 -5.39 -14.47 -10.93
C ASN A 58 -6.55 -15.43 -10.60
N VAL A 59 -6.80 -15.72 -9.32
CA VAL A 59 -7.94 -16.56 -8.90
C VAL A 59 -9.23 -15.74 -8.98
N GLU A 60 -10.17 -16.18 -9.81
CA GLU A 60 -11.52 -15.60 -9.90
C GLU A 60 -12.62 -16.55 -9.38
N ASP A 61 -12.30 -17.83 -9.17
CA ASP A 61 -13.23 -18.82 -8.63
C ASP A 61 -13.64 -18.47 -7.18
N PRO A 62 -14.95 -18.32 -6.88
CA PRO A 62 -15.40 -17.90 -5.56
C PRO A 62 -15.04 -18.86 -4.42
N GLU A 63 -14.99 -20.17 -4.68
CA GLU A 63 -14.62 -21.15 -3.64
C GLU A 63 -13.14 -21.03 -3.30
N LEU A 64 -12.27 -20.91 -4.31
CA LEU A 64 -10.84 -20.72 -4.11
C LEU A 64 -10.52 -19.37 -3.44
N LEU A 65 -11.28 -18.32 -3.74
CA LEU A 65 -11.16 -17.04 -3.04
C LEU A 65 -11.48 -17.18 -1.54
N GLU A 66 -12.51 -17.95 -1.19
CA GLU A 66 -12.82 -18.23 0.22
C GLU A 66 -11.70 -19.01 0.91
N GLU A 67 -11.10 -20.00 0.24
CA GLU A 67 -9.92 -20.72 0.75
C GLU A 67 -8.72 -19.77 0.98
N ILE A 68 -8.47 -18.82 0.07
CA ILE A 68 -7.44 -17.79 0.24
C ILE A 68 -7.74 -16.92 1.47
N PHE A 69 -8.99 -16.45 1.63
CA PHE A 69 -9.38 -15.63 2.77
C PHE A 69 -9.29 -16.41 4.10
N HIS A 70 -9.67 -17.68 4.09
CA HIS A 70 -9.54 -18.56 5.25
C HIS A 70 -8.07 -18.79 5.64
N ALA A 71 -7.20 -19.06 4.66
CA ALA A 71 -5.77 -19.23 4.90
C ALA A 71 -5.13 -17.94 5.44
N ALA A 72 -5.47 -16.79 4.86
CA ALA A 72 -4.99 -15.48 5.33
C ALA A 72 -5.44 -15.18 6.76
N ARG A 73 -6.71 -15.47 7.11
CA ARG A 73 -7.24 -15.34 8.48
C ARG A 73 -6.50 -16.26 9.45
N THR A 74 -6.33 -17.52 9.09
CA THR A 74 -5.61 -18.52 9.89
C THR A 74 -4.17 -18.06 10.16
N LEU A 75 -3.46 -17.58 9.14
CA LEU A 75 -2.10 -17.09 9.30
C LEU A 75 -2.04 -15.82 10.15
N LYS A 76 -2.97 -14.87 9.95
CA LYS A 76 -3.10 -13.67 10.80
C LYS A 76 -3.30 -14.07 12.26
N GLU A 77 -4.19 -15.01 12.56
CA GLU A 77 -4.48 -15.46 13.92
C GLU A 77 -3.27 -16.17 14.55
N ARG A 78 -2.60 -17.05 13.79
CA ARG A 78 -1.39 -17.75 14.26
C ARG A 78 -0.23 -16.81 14.62
N ILE A 79 -0.06 -15.69 13.89
CA ILE A 79 1.06 -14.77 14.08
C ILE A 79 0.68 -13.61 15.00
N TYR A 80 -0.44 -12.95 14.71
CA TYR A 80 -0.87 -11.71 15.34
C TYR A 80 -2.02 -11.88 16.33
N GLY A 81 -2.71 -13.02 16.30
CA GLY A 81 -3.94 -13.24 17.07
C GLY A 81 -5.03 -12.25 16.68
N ASN A 82 -5.83 -11.86 17.66
CA ASN A 82 -6.86 -10.83 17.53
C ASN A 82 -6.32 -9.40 17.74
N ARG A 83 -5.00 -9.20 17.85
CA ARG A 83 -4.40 -7.89 18.09
C ARG A 83 -4.59 -6.98 16.88
N ILE A 84 -5.02 -5.75 17.15
CA ILE A 84 -5.12 -4.66 16.18
C ILE A 84 -4.33 -3.48 16.74
N VAL A 85 -3.36 -2.97 15.96
CA VAL A 85 -2.58 -1.79 16.34
C VAL A 85 -3.27 -0.56 15.78
N LEU A 86 -3.60 0.39 16.66
CA LEU A 86 -4.22 1.65 16.27
C LEU A 86 -3.17 2.77 16.16
N PHE A 87 -3.31 3.61 15.14
CA PHE A 87 -2.56 4.84 14.94
C PHE A 87 -3.46 5.91 14.34
N ALA A 88 -3.04 7.17 14.39
CA ALA A 88 -3.74 8.27 13.72
C ALA A 88 -2.81 8.97 12.72
N PRO A 89 -3.28 9.27 11.50
CA PRO A 89 -2.56 10.19 10.62
C PRO A 89 -2.65 11.62 11.18
N LEU A 90 -1.55 12.35 11.12
CA LEU A 90 -1.44 13.75 11.49
C LEU A 90 -0.95 14.51 10.26
N TYR A 91 -1.88 15.18 9.59
CA TYR A 91 -1.59 16.03 8.44
C TYR A 91 -1.03 17.37 8.93
N ILE A 92 0.24 17.63 8.66
CA ILE A 92 0.92 18.84 9.15
C ILE A 92 1.04 19.93 8.08
N GLY A 93 0.89 19.58 6.81
CA GLY A 93 0.93 20.52 5.70
C GLY A 93 0.43 19.92 4.41
N ASN A 94 -0.24 20.71 3.58
CA ASN A 94 -0.77 20.23 2.28
C ASN A 94 -0.25 21.02 1.08
N ASP A 95 0.73 21.88 1.26
CA ASP A 95 1.51 22.43 0.16
C ASP A 95 2.29 21.31 -0.54
N CYS A 96 2.24 21.29 -1.87
CA CYS A 96 2.91 20.27 -2.66
C CYS A 96 3.31 20.85 -4.01
N VAL A 97 4.54 20.59 -4.45
CA VAL A 97 5.03 21.01 -5.78
C VAL A 97 4.61 20.04 -6.89
N ASN A 98 4.28 18.80 -6.53
CA ASN A 98 3.89 17.77 -7.48
C ASN A 98 2.47 17.96 -8.01
N ASP A 99 2.20 17.40 -9.19
CA ASP A 99 0.88 17.43 -9.83
C ASP A 99 0.27 16.04 -10.08
N CYS A 100 0.39 15.14 -9.10
CA CYS A 100 -0.10 13.77 -9.21
C CYS A 100 -1.61 13.73 -9.52
N VAL A 101 -2.01 13.06 -10.60
CA VAL A 101 -3.40 13.04 -11.12
C VAL A 101 -4.44 12.49 -10.13
N TYR A 102 -4.00 11.67 -9.18
CA TYR A 102 -4.84 11.04 -8.16
C TYR A 102 -4.86 11.79 -6.82
N CYS A 103 -4.04 12.84 -6.65
CA CYS A 103 -3.79 13.45 -5.34
C CYS A 103 -4.55 14.76 -5.15
N GLY A 104 -5.30 14.88 -4.05
CA GLY A 104 -5.97 16.14 -3.67
C GLY A 104 -5.01 17.30 -3.35
N PHE A 105 -3.77 17.01 -2.96
CA PHE A 105 -2.75 18.03 -2.68
C PHE A 105 -2.02 18.52 -3.94
N ARG A 106 -2.31 17.96 -5.12
CA ARG A 106 -1.64 18.34 -6.37
C ARG A 106 -1.65 19.86 -6.59
N THR A 107 -0.55 20.41 -7.11
CA THR A 107 -0.34 21.87 -7.21
C THR A 107 -1.39 22.59 -8.08
N SER A 108 -1.93 21.90 -9.09
CA SER A 108 -2.98 22.47 -9.95
C SER A 108 -4.35 22.54 -9.29
N ASN A 109 -4.59 21.82 -8.19
CA ASN A 109 -5.83 21.94 -7.44
C ASN A 109 -5.86 23.30 -6.71
N LYS A 110 -6.67 24.23 -7.21
CA LYS A 110 -6.83 25.59 -6.65
C LYS A 110 -8.01 25.70 -5.69
N GLU A 111 -8.85 24.67 -5.59
CA GLU A 111 -10.00 24.65 -4.68
C GLU A 111 -9.59 24.29 -3.25
N VAL A 112 -8.45 23.62 -3.08
CA VAL A 112 -7.94 23.25 -1.75
C VAL A 112 -7.29 24.45 -1.06
N TYR A 113 -7.69 24.69 0.18
CA TYR A 113 -7.04 25.67 1.06
C TYR A 113 -5.65 25.16 1.48
N ARG A 114 -4.61 25.92 1.14
CA ARG A 114 -3.23 25.60 1.47
C ARG A 114 -2.91 26.00 2.90
N LYS A 115 -2.42 25.04 3.69
CA LYS A 115 -2.07 25.23 5.09
C LYS A 115 -0.90 24.34 5.48
N THR A 116 0.03 24.94 6.19
CA THR A 116 1.05 24.26 6.98
C THR A 116 0.84 24.68 8.43
N LEU A 117 0.77 23.71 9.34
CA LEU A 117 0.55 23.97 10.75
C LEU A 117 1.75 24.72 11.34
N THR A 118 1.47 25.75 12.10
CA THR A 118 2.46 26.34 13.01
C THR A 118 2.81 25.35 14.13
N PHE A 119 3.94 25.55 14.81
CA PHE A 119 4.30 24.71 15.96
C PHE A 119 3.25 24.70 17.08
N GLU A 120 2.54 25.82 17.27
CA GLU A 120 1.47 25.90 18.25
C GLU A 120 0.25 25.07 17.84
N GLU A 121 -0.20 25.20 16.59
CA GLU A 121 -1.28 24.38 16.04
C GLU A 121 -0.92 22.88 16.07
N LEU A 122 0.31 22.53 15.66
CA LEU A 122 0.81 21.16 15.72
C LEU A 122 0.75 20.60 17.15
N ARG A 123 1.16 21.38 18.14
CA ARG A 123 1.09 20.99 19.55
C ARG A 123 -0.36 20.76 19.99
N ASN A 124 -1.29 21.57 19.52
CA ASN A 124 -2.71 21.44 19.83
C ASN A 124 -3.32 20.19 19.18
N GLU A 125 -2.99 19.90 17.92
CA GLU A 125 -3.39 18.67 17.23
C GLU A 125 -2.85 17.42 17.94
N VAL A 126 -1.56 17.42 18.31
CA VAL A 126 -0.95 16.32 19.06
C VAL A 126 -1.65 16.12 20.41
N ARG A 127 -1.92 17.20 21.17
CA ARG A 127 -2.67 17.11 22.43
C ARG A 127 -4.07 16.53 22.23
N ALA A 128 -4.77 16.95 21.17
CA ALA A 128 -6.10 16.44 20.84
C ALA A 128 -6.08 14.95 20.49
N LEU A 129 -5.06 14.48 19.75
CA LEU A 129 -4.92 13.05 19.43
C LEU A 129 -4.54 12.23 20.67
N VAL A 130 -3.65 12.74 21.51
CA VAL A 130 -3.25 12.08 22.76
C VAL A 130 -4.43 11.98 23.74
N SER A 131 -5.25 13.02 23.85
CA SER A 131 -6.44 13.02 24.71
C SER A 131 -7.52 12.04 24.24
N LYS A 132 -7.59 11.76 22.93
CA LYS A 132 -8.41 10.67 22.34
C LYS A 132 -7.81 9.27 22.55
N GLY A 133 -6.68 9.16 23.24
CA GLY A 133 -6.06 7.89 23.56
C GLY A 133 -4.97 7.44 22.57
N HIS A 134 -4.76 8.14 21.45
CA HIS A 134 -3.71 7.77 20.50
C HIS A 134 -2.31 7.86 21.12
N LYS A 135 -1.44 6.93 20.72
CA LYS A 135 -0.04 6.83 21.16
C LYS A 135 0.95 6.61 20.01
N ARG A 136 0.43 6.45 18.79
CA ARG A 136 1.19 6.23 17.55
C ARG A 136 0.62 7.15 16.49
N LEU A 137 1.46 7.97 15.89
CA LEU A 137 1.07 8.94 14.87
C LEU A 137 1.87 8.69 13.60
N ILE A 138 1.24 8.93 12.45
CA ILE A 138 1.91 8.98 11.14
C ILE A 138 1.86 10.42 10.67
N VAL A 139 3.02 11.05 10.51
CA VAL A 139 3.12 12.42 10.02
C VAL A 139 2.94 12.41 8.50
N VAL A 140 2.02 13.22 8.00
CA VAL A 140 1.68 13.28 6.57
C VAL A 140 1.78 14.72 6.09
N TYR A 141 2.46 14.93 4.97
CA TYR A 141 2.61 16.23 4.33
C TYR A 141 2.84 16.11 2.82
N GLY A 142 2.53 17.17 2.08
CA GLY A 142 2.91 17.27 0.67
C GLY A 142 4.41 17.57 0.51
N GLU A 143 4.98 17.23 -0.65
CA GLU A 143 6.39 17.54 -0.94
C GLU A 143 6.52 19.01 -1.32
N HIS A 144 7.15 19.82 -0.46
CA HIS A 144 7.37 21.24 -0.74
C HIS A 144 8.72 21.70 -0.14
N PRO A 145 9.48 22.58 -0.83
CA PRO A 145 10.77 23.10 -0.33
C PRO A 145 10.68 24.10 0.84
N ARG A 146 9.48 24.34 1.38
CA ARG A 146 9.23 25.31 2.46
C ARG A 146 8.72 24.56 3.68
#